data_AF-A0A428I4H8-F1
#
_entry.id   AF-A0A428I4H8-F1
#
_cell.length_a   1.000
_cell.length_b   1.000
_cell.length_c   1.000
_cell.angle_alpha   90.00
_cell.angle_beta   90.00
_cell.angle_gamma   90.00
#
_symmetry.space_group_name_H-M   'P 1'
#
loop_
_entity.id
_entity.type
_entity.pdbx_description
1 polymer ?
#
loop_
_entity_poly.entity_id
_entity_poly.type
_entity_poly.pdbx_seq_one_letter_code
_entity_poly.pdbx_strand_id
1 'polypeptide(L)'
;MDIKQRKLEIKPFGNSDAEIPKEIVDEVRDEATRLLSKHNIYDSEGMIVDSKLFDVERFESSGTRVFLSLAGPIINVLEKGGILVIDEADALLHPLVTKYLIELFNDIENTHSQLIITSHNSNILDQELLRRDQIWFVEKDELEISHLTALSEYKFNGSVVRSDERYAKNYLKGKYGAIPYIRNDMIHKIFKANLGD
;
A
#
# COMPACT_ATOMS: atom_id res chain seq x y z
N MET A 1 -8.05 18.03 -0.92
CA MET A 1 -6.70 18.10 -0.34
C MET A 1 -5.88 19.00 -1.26
N ASP A 2 -5.74 20.28 -0.93
CA ASP A 2 -5.11 21.26 -1.82
C ASP A 2 -3.58 21.15 -1.73
N ILE A 3 -2.99 20.33 -2.59
CA ILE A 3 -1.54 20.36 -2.85
C ILE A 3 -1.30 21.42 -3.93
N LYS A 4 -0.94 22.64 -3.52
CA LYS A 4 -0.43 23.66 -4.45
C LYS A 4 0.99 23.26 -4.88
N GLN A 5 1.13 22.65 -6.06
CA GLN A 5 2.42 22.50 -6.73
C GLN A 5 2.96 23.91 -7.07
N ARG A 6 3.93 24.38 -6.29
CA ARG A 6 4.73 25.54 -6.68
C ARG A 6 5.92 25.00 -7.47
N LYS A 7 5.89 25.14 -8.80
CA LYS A 7 7.07 24.92 -9.64
C LYS A 7 8.11 25.96 -9.25
N LEU A 8 9.14 25.55 -8.51
CA LEU A 8 10.31 26.37 -8.27
C LEU A 8 11.17 26.34 -9.55
N GLU A 9 11.08 27.41 -10.34
CA GLU A 9 12.10 27.65 -11.37
C GLU A 9 13.40 28.02 -10.67
N ILE A 10 14.33 27.05 -10.58
CA ILE A 10 15.70 27.30 -10.18
C ILE A 10 16.37 28.02 -11.36
N LYS A 11 16.46 29.35 -11.28
CA LYS A 11 17.34 30.09 -12.20
C LYS A 11 18.78 29.76 -11.81
N PRO A 12 19.63 29.32 -12.77
CA PRO A 12 21.03 29.03 -12.47
C PRO A 12 21.70 30.31 -11.95
N PHE A 13 22.34 30.17 -10.78
CA PHE A 13 23.05 31.25 -10.13
C PHE A 13 24.44 31.37 -10.77
N GLY A 14 24.57 32.23 -11.79
CA GLY A 14 25.85 32.69 -12.31
C GLY A 14 26.66 31.67 -13.14
N ASN A 15 27.33 32.17 -14.17
CA ASN A 15 28.39 31.46 -14.89
C ASN A 15 29.67 31.44 -14.04
N SER A 16 29.73 30.57 -13.04
CA SER A 16 30.99 30.30 -12.35
C SER A 16 31.17 28.80 -12.20
N ASP A 17 32.27 28.28 -12.75
CA ASP A 17 32.79 26.92 -12.57
C ASP A 17 33.27 26.68 -11.12
N ALA A 18 32.56 27.24 -10.14
CA ALA A 18 32.85 27.06 -8.73
C ALA A 18 32.19 25.76 -8.26
N GLU A 19 33.00 24.72 -8.04
CA GLU A 19 32.54 23.53 -7.33
C GLU A 19 32.10 23.93 -5.92
N ILE A 20 30.82 23.68 -5.63
CA ILE A 20 30.24 23.93 -4.31
C ILE A 20 30.96 23.03 -3.29
N PRO A 21 31.48 23.59 -2.18
CA PRO A 21 32.16 22.81 -1.16
C PRO A 21 31.32 21.63 -0.67
N LYS A 22 31.93 20.43 -0.58
CA LYS A 22 31.24 19.20 -0.17
C LYS A 22 30.55 19.33 1.18
N GLU A 23 31.12 20.09 2.12
CA GLU A 23 30.49 20.32 3.42
C GLU A 23 29.15 21.05 3.28
N ILE A 24 29.03 22.05 2.40
CA ILE A 24 27.77 22.76 2.15
C ILE A 24 26.78 21.83 1.42
N VAL A 25 27.26 20.98 0.50
CA VAL A 25 26.41 19.98 -0.16
C VAL A 25 25.88 18.95 0.83
N ASP A 26 26.72 18.47 1.75
CA ASP A 26 26.36 17.47 2.74
C ASP A 26 25.45 18.05 3.84
N GLU A 27 25.67 19.29 4.27
CA GLU A 27 24.82 20.01 5.24
C GLU A 27 23.46 20.36 4.64
N VAL A 28 23.42 20.83 3.38
CA VAL A 28 22.18 21.03 2.63
C VAL A 28 21.48 19.70 2.34
N ARG A 29 22.20 18.61 2.13
CA ARG A 29 21.63 17.27 1.93
C ARG A 29 21.01 16.72 3.23
N ASP A 30 21.58 17.02 4.38
CA ASP A 30 21.01 16.65 5.69
C ASP A 30 19.80 17.52 6.08
N GLU A 31 19.79 18.81 5.74
CA GLU A 31 18.65 19.70 5.99
C GLU A 31 17.53 19.59 4.94
N ALA A 32 17.84 19.31 3.68
CA ALA A 32 16.86 19.20 2.59
C ALA A 32 16.05 17.90 2.59
N THR A 33 16.36 16.93 3.46
CA THR A 33 15.77 15.57 3.41
C THR A 33 14.87 15.24 4.60
N ARG A 34 14.55 16.19 5.49
CA ARG A 34 13.58 15.94 6.57
C ARG A 34 12.17 16.33 6.15
N LEU A 35 11.27 15.35 6.10
CA LEU A 35 9.85 15.58 5.93
C LEU A 35 9.29 16.23 7.19
N LEU A 36 8.60 17.36 7.02
CA LEU A 36 7.91 18.06 8.11
C LEU A 36 6.39 17.99 7.89
N SER A 37 5.64 17.66 8.95
CA SER A 37 4.18 17.72 8.95
C SER A 37 3.71 19.02 9.62
N LYS A 38 2.66 19.63 9.06
CA LYS A 38 2.07 20.86 9.58
C LYS A 38 0.78 20.54 10.33
N HIS A 39 0.72 20.94 11.60
CA HIS A 39 -0.44 20.75 12.47
C HIS A 39 -1.01 22.09 12.91
N ASN A 40 -2.33 22.24 12.85
CA ASN A 40 -3.00 23.46 13.29
C ASN A 40 -3.04 23.55 14.82
N ILE A 41 -2.90 24.76 15.34
CA ILE A 41 -3.13 25.10 16.75
C ILE A 41 -4.49 25.77 16.84
N TYR A 42 -5.32 25.26 17.75
CA TYR A 42 -6.69 25.71 17.96
C TYR A 42 -6.80 26.43 19.30
N ASP A 43 -7.61 27.48 19.36
CA ASP A 43 -8.01 28.10 20.63
C ASP A 43 -9.12 27.31 21.34
N SER A 44 -9.60 27.83 22.46
CA SER A 44 -10.68 27.20 23.25
C SER A 44 -12.03 27.15 22.52
N GLU A 45 -12.22 27.94 21.46
CA GLU A 45 -13.43 27.95 20.63
C GLU A 45 -13.28 27.05 19.38
N GLY A 46 -12.13 26.42 19.20
CA GLY A 46 -11.83 25.54 18.06
C GLY A 46 -11.45 26.30 16.79
N MET A 47 -11.14 27.60 16.89
CA MET A 47 -10.66 28.39 15.77
C MET A 47 -9.16 28.19 15.58
N ILE A 48 -8.72 28.08 14.32
CA ILE A 48 -7.29 27.96 13.99
C ILE A 48 -6.63 29.32 14.26
N VAL A 49 -5.72 29.36 15.23
CA VAL A 49 -4.99 30.57 15.61
C VAL A 49 -3.54 30.57 15.13
N ASP A 50 -2.96 29.38 14.91
CA ASP A 50 -1.61 29.22 14.42
C ASP A 50 -1.38 27.81 13.85
N SER A 51 -0.15 27.47 13.48
CA SER A 51 0.26 26.14 13.06
C SER A 51 1.71 25.86 13.43
N LYS A 52 2.02 24.59 13.71
CA LYS A 52 3.37 24.17 14.08
C LYS A 52 3.87 23.07 13.14
N LEU A 53 5.15 23.12 12.83
CA LEU A 53 5.85 22.09 12.08
C LEU A 53 6.42 21.04 13.04
N PHE A 54 6.26 19.78 12.66
CA PHE A 54 6.78 18.63 13.37
C PHE A 54 7.63 17.78 12.43
N ASP A 55 8.69 17.22 12.97
CA ASP A 55 9.50 16.22 12.28
C ASP A 55 8.70 14.92 12.12
N VAL A 56 8.51 14.50 10.86
CA VAL A 56 7.69 13.31 10.54
C VAL A 56 8.29 12.04 11.15
N GLU A 57 9.61 11.89 11.16
CA GLU A 57 10.25 10.70 11.69
C GLU A 57 10.04 10.56 13.20
N ARG A 58 10.00 11.69 13.90
CA ARG A 58 9.88 11.76 15.37
C ARG A 58 8.45 11.75 15.88
N PHE A 59 7.53 12.42 15.18
CA PHE A 59 6.22 12.74 15.74
C PHE A 59 5.04 12.05 15.04
N GLU A 60 5.20 11.55 13.82
CA GLU A 60 4.13 10.87 13.11
C GLU A 60 4.07 9.36 13.43
N SER A 61 2.88 8.78 13.24
CA SER A 61 2.69 7.34 13.39
C SER A 61 3.51 6.54 12.38
N SER A 62 3.79 5.27 12.69
CA SER A 62 4.48 4.36 11.78
C SER A 62 3.77 4.26 10.42
N GLY A 63 2.43 4.15 10.41
CA GLY A 63 1.64 4.10 9.19
C GLY A 63 1.75 5.36 8.33
N THR A 64 1.75 6.55 8.96
CA THR A 64 1.95 7.82 8.24
C THR A 64 3.33 7.89 7.60
N ARG A 65 4.38 7.47 8.34
CA ARG A 65 5.76 7.48 7.84
C ARG A 65 5.95 6.54 6.65
N VAL A 66 5.34 5.34 6.71
CA VAL A 66 5.36 4.36 5.63
C VAL A 66 4.60 4.89 4.40
N PHE A 67 3.44 5.51 4.58
CA PHE A 67 2.72 6.10 3.47
C PHE A 67 3.52 7.23 2.80
N LEU A 68 4.14 8.11 3.58
CA LEU A 68 4.95 9.20 3.05
C LEU A 68 6.21 8.71 2.31
N SER A 69 6.83 7.63 2.77
CA SER A 69 7.96 7.02 2.05
C SER A 69 7.52 6.38 0.73
N LEU A 70 6.31 5.82 0.66
CA LEU A 70 5.72 5.28 -0.57
C LEU A 70 5.23 6.36 -1.54
N ALA A 71 4.89 7.56 -1.06
CA ALA A 71 4.36 8.64 -1.89
C ALA A 71 5.31 9.02 -3.04
N GLY A 72 6.61 9.10 -2.79
CA GLY A 72 7.62 9.41 -3.83
C GLY A 72 7.61 8.40 -4.99
N PRO A 73 7.82 7.10 -4.72
CA PRO A 73 7.69 6.04 -5.72
C PRO A 73 6.34 6.03 -6.45
N ILE A 74 5.23 6.17 -5.72
CA ILE A 74 3.88 6.22 -6.31
C ILE A 74 3.76 7.35 -7.32
N ILE A 75 4.12 8.58 -6.92
CA ILE A 75 4.05 9.77 -7.79
C ILE A 75 4.97 9.57 -9.01
N ASN A 76 6.20 9.10 -8.81
CA ASN A 76 7.14 8.91 -9.90
C ASN A 76 6.63 7.89 -10.94
N VAL A 77 6.03 6.79 -10.49
CA VAL A 77 5.45 5.78 -11.38
C VAL A 77 4.19 6.28 -12.09
N LEU A 78 3.33 7.03 -11.40
CA LEU A 78 2.14 7.63 -12.00
C LEU A 78 2.48 8.73 -13.02
N GLU A 79 3.54 9.53 -12.79
CA GLU A 79 3.93 10.61 -13.71
C GLU A 79 4.75 10.12 -14.91
N LYS A 80 5.68 9.18 -14.68
CA LYS A 80 6.64 8.74 -15.71
C LYS A 80 6.29 7.40 -16.34
N GLY A 81 5.32 6.69 -15.77
CA GLY A 81 5.01 5.32 -16.13
C GLY A 81 5.97 4.30 -15.52
N GLY A 82 5.61 3.03 -15.68
CA GLY A 82 6.34 1.90 -15.14
C GLY A 82 5.50 1.02 -14.21
N ILE A 83 6.18 0.16 -13.47
CA ILE A 83 5.53 -0.82 -12.59
C ILE A 83 5.95 -0.54 -11.15
N LEU A 84 4.97 -0.35 -10.27
CA LEU A 84 5.16 -0.30 -8.83
C LEU A 84 4.81 -1.66 -8.25
N VAL A 85 5.77 -2.28 -7.54
CA VAL A 85 5.57 -3.55 -6.85
C VAL A 85 5.65 -3.31 -5.34
N ILE A 86 4.61 -3.71 -4.60
CA ILE A 86 4.55 -3.59 -3.14
C ILE A 86 4.24 -4.96 -2.55
N ASP A 87 5.20 -5.51 -1.83
CA ASP A 87 4.98 -6.73 -1.06
C ASP A 87 4.28 -6.41 0.27
N GLU A 88 3.36 -7.28 0.69
CA GLU A 88 2.54 -7.18 1.90
C GLU A 88 1.96 -5.78 2.12
N ALA A 89 1.20 -5.27 1.14
CA ALA A 89 0.68 -3.91 1.17
C ALA A 89 -0.16 -3.60 2.43
N ASP A 90 -0.82 -4.60 3.02
CA ASP A 90 -1.59 -4.48 4.27
C ASP A 90 -0.74 -4.45 5.55
N ALA A 91 0.53 -4.85 5.49
CA ALA A 91 1.47 -4.64 6.60
C ALA A 91 1.91 -3.17 6.70
N LEU A 92 1.87 -2.46 5.57
CA LEU A 92 2.38 -1.09 5.40
C LEU A 92 1.27 -0.04 5.45
N LEU A 93 0.09 -0.36 4.92
CA LEU A 93 -0.98 0.59 4.67
C LEU A 93 -2.28 0.15 5.34
N HIS A 94 -3.01 1.14 5.85
CA HIS A 94 -4.38 0.92 6.32
C HIS A 94 -5.26 0.46 5.13
N PRO A 95 -6.21 -0.48 5.32
CA PRO A 95 -7.03 -1.05 4.24
C PRO A 95 -7.66 -0.02 3.28
N LEU A 96 -8.13 1.11 3.81
CA LEU A 96 -8.72 2.19 3.01
C LEU A 96 -7.68 2.88 2.11
N VAL A 97 -6.43 3.01 2.58
CA VAL A 97 -5.34 3.58 1.79
C VAL A 97 -4.93 2.63 0.67
N THR A 98 -4.86 1.32 0.94
CA THR A 98 -4.62 0.30 -0.08
C THR A 98 -5.72 0.31 -1.15
N LYS A 99 -6.99 0.42 -0.75
CA LYS A 99 -8.12 0.53 -1.70
C LYS A 99 -7.98 1.77 -2.57
N TYR A 100 -7.73 2.93 -1.97
CA TYR A 100 -7.51 4.18 -2.71
C TYR A 100 -6.34 4.10 -3.68
N LEU A 101 -5.24 3.45 -3.27
CA LEU A 101 -4.08 3.24 -4.14
C LEU A 101 -4.44 2.37 -5.36
N ILE A 102 -5.20 1.28 -5.16
CA ILE A 102 -5.69 0.44 -6.26
C ILE A 102 -6.60 1.25 -7.20
N GLU A 103 -7.53 2.04 -6.65
CA GLU A 103 -8.42 2.91 -7.44
C GLU A 103 -7.61 3.89 -8.30
N LEU A 104 -6.59 4.52 -7.73
CA LEU A 104 -5.72 5.46 -8.43
C LEU A 104 -5.01 4.83 -9.64
N PHE A 105 -4.53 3.58 -9.50
CA PHE A 105 -3.89 2.87 -10.61
C PHE A 105 -4.88 2.26 -11.61
N ASN A 106 -6.14 2.05 -11.22
CA ASN A 106 -7.21 1.61 -12.10
C ASN A 106 -7.97 2.78 -12.76
N ASP A 107 -7.62 4.03 -12.44
CA ASP A 107 -8.24 5.22 -13.03
C ASP A 107 -8.02 5.26 -14.54
N ILE A 108 -9.02 5.74 -15.29
CA ILE A 108 -8.99 5.80 -16.74
C ILE A 108 -7.89 6.74 -17.28
N GLU A 109 -7.51 7.74 -16.50
CA GLU A 109 -6.42 8.66 -16.83
C GLU A 109 -5.04 8.00 -16.67
N ASN A 110 -4.94 6.93 -15.87
CA ASN A 110 -3.69 6.18 -15.71
C ASN A 110 -3.50 5.17 -16.85
N THR A 111 -2.79 5.59 -17.91
CA THR A 111 -2.63 4.77 -19.13
C THR A 111 -1.29 4.06 -19.25
N HIS A 112 -0.31 4.39 -18.40
CA HIS A 112 1.09 3.97 -18.59
C HIS A 112 1.78 3.47 -17.32
N SER A 113 1.02 3.22 -16.25
CA SER A 113 1.56 2.70 -15.01
C SER A 113 0.78 1.51 -14.48
N GLN A 114 1.47 0.59 -13.81
CA GLN A 114 0.91 -0.63 -13.27
C GLN A 114 1.26 -0.79 -11.80
N LEU A 115 0.30 -1.27 -11.02
CA LEU A 115 0.49 -1.65 -9.63
C LEU A 115 0.40 -3.18 -9.51
N ILE A 116 1.37 -3.77 -8.83
CA ILE A 116 1.35 -5.17 -8.40
C ILE A 116 1.52 -5.18 -6.89
N ILE A 117 0.55 -5.76 -6.18
CA ILE A 117 0.62 -5.91 -4.73
C ILE A 117 0.39 -7.35 -4.32
N THR A 118 1.00 -7.76 -3.20
CA THR A 118 0.57 -8.93 -2.44
C THR A 118 -0.16 -8.44 -1.19
N SER A 119 -1.13 -9.24 -0.72
CA SER A 119 -1.87 -8.90 0.50
C SER A 119 -2.55 -10.11 1.13
N HIS A 120 -2.68 -10.09 2.45
CA HIS A 120 -3.52 -11.03 3.20
C HIS A 120 -4.92 -10.47 3.50
N ASN A 121 -5.16 -9.21 3.18
CA ASN A 121 -6.38 -8.52 3.53
C ASN A 121 -7.52 -8.85 2.56
N SER A 122 -8.50 -9.64 3.01
CA SER A 122 -9.66 -9.99 2.18
C SER A 122 -10.55 -8.80 1.78
N ASN A 123 -10.41 -7.63 2.42
CA ASN A 123 -11.24 -6.46 2.11
C ASN A 123 -10.96 -5.86 0.72
N ILE A 124 -9.80 -6.14 0.13
CA ILE A 124 -9.51 -5.70 -1.25
C ILE A 124 -10.08 -6.65 -2.32
N LEU A 125 -10.58 -7.84 -1.91
CA LEU A 125 -11.28 -8.78 -2.79
C LEU A 125 -12.72 -8.30 -3.05
N ASP A 126 -12.82 -7.17 -3.73
CA ASP A 126 -14.06 -6.45 -4.01
C ASP A 126 -14.28 -6.40 -5.52
N GLN A 127 -15.41 -6.92 -5.98
CA GLN A 127 -15.78 -6.97 -7.39
C GLN A 127 -16.04 -5.59 -8.02
N GLU A 128 -16.24 -4.56 -7.21
CA GLU A 128 -16.33 -3.16 -7.68
C GLU A 128 -14.95 -2.51 -7.80
N LEU A 129 -13.93 -3.06 -7.12
CA LEU A 129 -12.57 -2.52 -7.10
C LEU A 129 -11.65 -3.20 -8.12
N LEU A 130 -11.74 -4.52 -8.24
CA LEU A 130 -10.85 -5.35 -9.05
C LEU A 130 -11.65 -6.26 -9.97
N ARG A 131 -11.21 -6.36 -11.22
CA ARG A 131 -11.70 -7.40 -12.13
C ARG A 131 -11.11 -8.76 -11.75
N ARG A 132 -11.81 -9.83 -12.12
CA ARG A 132 -11.39 -11.22 -11.87
C ARG A 132 -10.04 -11.61 -12.49
N ASP A 133 -9.60 -10.93 -13.55
CA ASP A 133 -8.28 -11.12 -14.17
C ASP A 133 -7.15 -10.38 -13.42
N GLN A 134 -7.50 -9.45 -12.54
CA GLN A 134 -6.56 -8.69 -11.70
C GLN A 134 -6.34 -9.35 -10.32
N ILE A 135 -7.09 -10.40 -10.00
CA ILE A 135 -7.00 -11.12 -8.72
C ILE A 135 -6.35 -12.47 -8.97
N TRP A 136 -5.28 -12.77 -8.23
CA TRP A 136 -4.55 -14.03 -8.32
C TRP A 136 -4.38 -14.62 -6.94
N PHE A 137 -4.63 -15.92 -6.81
CA PHE A 137 -4.47 -16.67 -5.57
C PHE A 137 -3.21 -17.50 -5.63
N VAL A 138 -2.47 -17.56 -4.52
CA VAL A 138 -1.31 -18.43 -4.34
C VAL A 138 -1.69 -19.54 -3.37
N GLU A 139 -1.48 -20.79 -3.77
CA GLU A 139 -1.60 -21.95 -2.88
C GLU A 139 -0.37 -22.86 -3.01
N LYS A 140 -0.07 -23.60 -1.94
CA LYS A 140 0.97 -24.63 -1.97
C LYS A 140 0.33 -26.01 -2.05
N ASP A 141 0.84 -26.86 -2.93
CA ASP A 141 0.44 -28.26 -2.98
C ASP A 141 1.12 -29.10 -1.89
N GLU A 142 0.79 -30.39 -1.86
CA GLU A 142 1.36 -31.35 -0.89
C GLU A 142 2.87 -31.57 -1.07
N LEU A 143 3.45 -31.16 -2.20
CA LEU A 143 4.88 -31.19 -2.49
C LEU A 143 5.55 -29.84 -2.22
N GLU A 144 4.86 -28.92 -1.54
CA GLU A 144 5.30 -27.57 -1.19
C GLU A 144 5.53 -26.63 -2.39
N ILE A 145 5.04 -27.01 -3.59
CA ILE A 145 5.15 -26.19 -4.80
C ILE A 145 4.05 -25.12 -4.77
N SER A 146 4.43 -23.87 -5.02
CA SER A 146 3.49 -22.75 -5.12
C SER A 146 2.86 -22.66 -6.50
N HIS A 147 1.53 -22.65 -6.53
CA HIS A 147 0.71 -22.46 -7.71
C HIS A 147 0.04 -21.09 -7.63
N LEU A 148 0.10 -20.34 -8.73
CA LEU A 148 -0.54 -19.04 -8.87
C LEU A 148 -1.66 -19.16 -9.91
N THR A 149 -2.90 -18.85 -9.51
CA THR A 149 -4.09 -19.00 -10.37
C THR A 149 -4.92 -17.72 -10.35
N ALA A 150 -5.22 -17.15 -11.52
CA ALA A 150 -6.10 -15.99 -11.61
C ALA A 150 -7.55 -16.36 -11.29
N LEU A 151 -8.31 -15.48 -10.62
CA LEU A 151 -9.72 -15.71 -10.29
C LEU A 151 -10.57 -15.97 -11.56
N SER A 152 -10.18 -15.36 -12.68
CA SER A 152 -10.81 -15.57 -13.98
C SER A 152 -10.70 -16.99 -14.55
N GLU A 153 -9.75 -17.78 -14.07
CA GLU A 153 -9.49 -19.15 -14.54
C GLU A 153 -10.29 -20.21 -13.77
N TYR A 154 -10.77 -19.88 -12.57
CA TYR A 154 -11.56 -20.80 -11.76
C TYR A 154 -12.88 -21.12 -12.43
N LYS A 155 -13.16 -22.41 -12.59
CA LYS A 155 -14.42 -22.93 -13.15
C LYS A 155 -15.17 -23.71 -12.09
N PHE A 156 -16.43 -23.33 -11.86
CA PHE A 156 -17.36 -24.04 -10.99
C PHE A 156 -18.57 -24.45 -11.82
N ASN A 157 -18.92 -25.74 -11.80
CA ASN A 157 -20.01 -26.31 -12.59
C ASN A 157 -19.90 -25.98 -14.10
N GLY A 158 -18.68 -26.03 -14.64
CA GLY A 158 -18.39 -25.77 -16.06
C GLY A 158 -18.38 -24.28 -16.46
N SER A 159 -18.65 -23.36 -15.54
CA SER A 159 -18.65 -21.91 -15.80
C SER A 159 -17.57 -21.19 -15.02
N VAL A 160 -16.95 -20.17 -15.63
CA VAL A 160 -15.99 -19.30 -14.94
C VAL A 160 -16.67 -18.48 -13.84
N VAL A 161 -15.90 -18.03 -12.85
CA VAL A 161 -16.39 -17.10 -11.82
C VAL A 161 -17.01 -15.86 -12.46
N ARG A 162 -18.25 -15.54 -12.08
CA ARG A 162 -18.95 -14.36 -12.61
C ARG A 162 -18.38 -13.09 -12.01
N SER A 163 -18.43 -12.00 -12.78
CA SER A 163 -17.92 -10.69 -12.38
C SER A 163 -18.68 -10.03 -11.22
N ASP A 164 -19.87 -10.52 -10.88
CA ASP A 164 -20.74 -9.99 -9.84
C ASP A 164 -20.83 -10.90 -8.60
N GLU A 165 -19.96 -11.92 -8.51
CA GLU A 165 -19.85 -12.73 -7.31
C GLU A 165 -19.23 -11.93 -6.15
N ARG A 166 -19.58 -12.32 -4.92
CA ARG A 166 -19.01 -11.74 -3.70
C ARG A 166 -17.65 -12.38 -3.42
N TYR A 167 -16.58 -11.86 -4.06
CA TYR A 167 -15.25 -12.48 -4.04
C TYR A 167 -14.72 -12.72 -2.62
N ALA A 168 -14.65 -11.70 -1.76
CA ALA A 168 -14.18 -11.85 -0.38
C ALA A 168 -14.95 -12.92 0.39
N LYS A 169 -16.29 -12.94 0.30
CA LYS A 169 -17.13 -13.91 0.99
C LYS A 169 -16.89 -15.34 0.51
N ASN A 170 -16.69 -15.51 -0.79
CA ASN A 170 -16.43 -16.81 -1.39
C ASN A 170 -15.01 -17.31 -1.06
N TYR A 171 -14.02 -16.43 -1.07
CA TYR A 171 -12.65 -16.72 -0.64
C TYR A 171 -12.63 -17.20 0.82
N LEU A 172 -13.26 -16.47 1.75
CA LEU A 172 -13.33 -16.84 3.17
C LEU A 172 -14.07 -18.16 3.44
N LYS A 173 -14.90 -18.62 2.50
CA LYS A 173 -15.54 -19.95 2.53
C LYS A 173 -14.68 -21.06 1.95
N GLY A 174 -13.49 -20.74 1.46
CA GLY A 174 -12.57 -21.67 0.80
C GLY A 174 -12.92 -22.00 -0.65
N LYS A 175 -13.84 -21.24 -1.29
CA LYS A 175 -14.29 -21.53 -2.67
C LYS A 175 -13.12 -21.52 -3.66
N TYR A 176 -12.15 -20.63 -3.47
CA TYR A 176 -11.04 -20.40 -4.39
C TYR A 176 -9.72 -21.06 -3.92
N GLY A 177 -9.75 -21.91 -2.89
CA GLY A 177 -8.52 -22.41 -2.28
C GLY A 177 -7.75 -21.29 -1.57
N ALA A 178 -6.41 -21.40 -1.54
CA ALA A 178 -5.50 -20.40 -0.96
C ALA A 178 -5.84 -19.94 0.48
N ILE A 179 -6.62 -20.75 1.23
CA ILE A 179 -6.93 -20.51 2.63
C ILE A 179 -5.99 -21.29 3.54
N PRO A 180 -5.56 -20.73 4.70
CA PRO A 180 -4.73 -21.46 5.64
C PRO A 180 -5.42 -22.73 6.18
N TYR A 181 -4.71 -23.86 6.16
CA TYR A 181 -5.15 -25.08 6.83
C TYR A 181 -4.89 -24.98 8.34
N ILE A 182 -5.90 -24.55 9.09
CA ILE A 182 -5.83 -24.53 10.56
C ILE A 182 -6.11 -25.94 11.10
N ARG A 183 -5.05 -26.70 11.42
CA ARG A 183 -5.14 -28.00 12.11
C ARG A 183 -5.55 -27.80 13.57
N ASN A 184 -6.86 -27.72 13.78
CA ASN A 184 -7.47 -27.44 15.07
C ASN A 184 -7.17 -28.55 16.11
N ASP A 185 -6.97 -29.78 15.66
CA ASP A 185 -6.78 -30.96 16.51
C ASP A 185 -5.51 -30.91 17.36
N MET A 186 -4.44 -30.29 16.86
CA MET A 186 -3.15 -30.23 17.57
C MET A 186 -3.16 -29.16 18.67
N ILE A 187 -3.74 -27.99 18.39
CA ILE A 187 -3.84 -26.89 19.37
C ILE A 187 -4.81 -27.27 20.51
N HIS A 188 -5.97 -27.85 20.20
CA HIS A 188 -6.91 -28.30 21.24
C HIS A 188 -6.31 -29.40 22.13
N LYS A 189 -5.47 -30.29 21.59
CA LYS A 189 -4.76 -31.29 22.39
C LYS A 189 -3.74 -30.66 23.33
N ILE A 190 -3.00 -29.64 22.90
CA ILE A 190 -2.05 -28.90 23.74
C ILE A 190 -2.77 -28.18 24.88
N PHE A 191 -3.88 -27.50 24.60
CA PHE A 191 -4.67 -26.84 25.65
C PHE A 191 -5.31 -27.84 26.63
N LYS A 192 -5.85 -28.96 26.14
CA LYS A 192 -6.41 -30.01 27.02
C LYS A 192 -5.35 -30.69 27.88
N ALA A 193 -4.14 -30.94 27.35
CA ALA A 193 -3.04 -31.53 28.11
C ALA A 193 -2.54 -30.62 29.25
N ASN A 194 -2.66 -29.29 29.09
CA ASN A 194 -2.24 -28.31 30.10
C ASN A 194 -3.36 -27.87 31.06
N LEU A 195 -4.61 -28.25 30.81
CA LEU A 195 -5.76 -27.90 31.65
C LEU A 195 -6.12 -28.96 32.69
N GLY A 196 -5.44 -30.11 32.72
CA GLY A 196 -5.54 -31.11 33.78
C GLY A 196 -6.95 -31.68 33.96
N ASP A 197 -7.18 -32.85 33.36
CA ASP A 197 -7.99 -33.89 34.01
C ASP A 197 -7.05 -34.80 34.81
#